data_AF-D2HXZ6-F1
#
_entry.id   AF-D2HXZ6-F1
#
_cell.length_a   1.000
_cell.length_b   1.000
_cell.length_c   1.000
_cell.angle_alpha   90.00
_cell.angle_beta   90.00
_cell.angle_gamma   90.00
#
_symmetry.space_group_name_H-M   'P 1'
#
loop_
_entity.id
_entity.type
_entity.pdbx_description
1 polymer ?
#
loop_
_entity_poly.entity_id
_entity_poly.type
_entity_poly.pdbx_seq_one_letter_code
_entity_poly.pdbx_strand_id
1 'polypeptide(L)'
;RKSLREMYQSDSEGWASSKDLRSHLGHLESELLFLSTLTGISIRNYSMKTEDLTNTEKTEKSMKKVLQRHRLSGNCHMITFQLEFQILEIQENLSSVITDLNIIMEPTEYSELSEFVSRAEERRDLLMFFRSLHFFVEWCEYRKRTFEHFK
;
A
#
# COMPACT_ATOMS: atom_id res chain seq x y z
N ARG A 1 -38.33 6.24 47.37
CA ARG A 1 -37.21 5.27 47.21
C ARG A 1 -37.26 4.74 45.78
N LYS A 2 -36.64 5.43 44.82
CA LYS A 2 -36.35 4.94 43.45
C LYS A 2 -34.82 4.78 43.40
N SER A 3 -34.36 3.54 43.32
CA SER A 3 -33.73 2.92 42.14
C SER A 3 -32.22 3.11 42.17
N LEU A 4 -31.51 2.04 42.56
CA LEU A 4 -30.06 1.87 42.42
C LEU A 4 -29.78 0.78 41.37
N ARG A 5 -30.75 0.52 40.47
CA ARG A 5 -30.70 -0.57 39.48
C ARG A 5 -30.59 -0.12 38.03
N GLU A 6 -30.65 1.18 37.77
CA GLU A 6 -30.63 1.74 36.40
C GLU A 6 -29.23 2.16 35.92
N MET A 7 -28.17 1.99 36.72
CA MET A 7 -26.81 2.39 36.34
C MET A 7 -25.97 1.31 35.63
N TYR A 8 -26.49 0.11 35.40
CA TYR A 8 -25.66 -1.02 34.91
C TYR A 8 -26.08 -1.61 33.55
N GLN A 9 -27.09 -1.06 32.87
CA GLN A 9 -27.59 -1.66 31.61
C GLN A 9 -27.28 -0.90 30.32
N SER A 10 -26.80 0.35 30.39
CA SER A 10 -26.52 1.13 29.17
C SER A 10 -25.13 0.92 28.55
N ASP A 11 -24.19 0.28 29.26
CA ASP A 11 -22.80 0.13 28.79
C ASP A 11 -22.52 -1.17 28.00
N SER A 12 -23.52 -2.05 27.85
CA SER A 12 -23.31 -3.41 27.31
C SER A 12 -23.23 -3.47 25.78
N GLU A 13 -23.94 -2.61 25.05
CA GLU A 13 -24.04 -2.71 23.58
C GLU A 13 -22.81 -2.09 22.86
N GLY A 14 -22.25 -1.00 23.40
CA GLY A 14 -21.02 -0.40 22.87
C GLY A 14 -19.78 -1.29 23.03
N TRP A 15 -19.74 -2.10 24.09
CA TRP A 15 -18.63 -3.02 24.37
C TRP A 15 -18.57 -4.22 23.41
N ALA A 16 -19.71 -4.70 22.92
CA ALA A 16 -19.75 -5.81 21.95
C ALA A 16 -19.26 -5.37 20.56
N SER A 17 -19.71 -4.19 20.09
CA SER A 17 -19.23 -3.57 18.85
C SER A 17 -17.74 -3.21 18.90
N SER A 18 -17.26 -2.69 20.04
CA SER A 18 -15.84 -2.41 20.24
C SER A 18 -14.96 -3.67 20.29
N LYS A 19 -15.47 -4.76 20.89
CA LYS A 19 -14.80 -6.07 20.86
C LYS A 19 -14.66 -6.60 19.44
N ASP A 20 -15.70 -6.46 18.63
CA ASP A 20 -15.70 -6.90 17.23
C ASP A 20 -14.72 -6.09 16.36
N LEU A 21 -14.67 -4.77 16.56
CA LEU A 21 -13.69 -3.92 15.86
C LEU A 21 -12.25 -4.26 16.24
N ARG A 22 -12.00 -4.56 17.53
CA ARG A 22 -10.68 -4.96 18.03
C ARG A 22 -10.25 -6.32 17.46
N SER A 23 -11.15 -7.28 17.34
CA SER A 23 -10.82 -8.57 16.70
C SER A 23 -10.54 -8.40 15.21
N HIS A 24 -11.30 -7.57 14.50
CA HIS A 24 -11.04 -7.27 13.09
C HIS A 24 -9.70 -6.57 12.89
N LEU A 25 -9.36 -5.60 13.74
CA LEU A 25 -8.05 -4.94 13.70
C LEU A 25 -6.93 -5.95 13.94
N GLY A 26 -7.03 -6.80 14.98
CA GLY A 26 -6.02 -7.82 15.25
C GLY A 26 -5.87 -8.85 14.12
N HIS A 27 -6.97 -9.17 13.43
CA HIS A 27 -6.93 -10.01 12.23
C HIS A 27 -6.16 -9.33 11.10
N LEU A 28 -6.48 -8.07 10.77
CA LEU A 28 -5.79 -7.30 9.73
C LEU A 28 -4.31 -7.11 10.04
N GLU A 29 -3.95 -6.85 11.30
CA GLU A 29 -2.55 -6.77 11.74
C GLU A 29 -1.82 -8.11 11.54
N SER A 30 -2.49 -9.23 11.83
CA SER A 30 -1.94 -10.57 11.62
C SER A 30 -1.77 -10.90 10.14
N GLU A 31 -2.72 -10.52 9.29
CA GLU A 31 -2.62 -10.68 7.83
C GLU A 31 -1.50 -9.82 7.24
N LEU A 32 -1.36 -8.57 7.67
CA LEU A 32 -0.26 -7.70 7.25
C LEU A 32 1.08 -8.26 7.69
N LEU A 33 1.18 -8.75 8.93
CA LEU A 33 2.40 -9.40 9.42
C LEU A 33 2.72 -10.66 8.60
N PHE A 34 1.72 -11.49 8.32
CA PHE A 34 1.88 -12.68 7.49
C PHE A 34 2.38 -12.31 6.08
N LEU A 35 1.74 -11.35 5.41
CA LEU A 35 2.15 -10.89 4.08
C LEU A 35 3.55 -10.29 4.09
N SER A 36 3.90 -9.51 5.12
CA SER A 36 5.24 -8.94 5.25
C SER A 36 6.31 -9.99 5.48
N THR A 37 5.98 -11.07 6.21
CA THR A 37 6.88 -12.20 6.44
C THR A 37 7.04 -13.03 5.16
N LEU A 38 5.94 -13.26 4.45
CA LEU A 38 5.91 -14.07 3.23
C LEU A 38 6.66 -13.40 2.07
N THR A 39 6.48 -12.08 1.92
CA THR A 39 7.03 -11.33 0.78
C THR A 39 8.29 -10.54 1.14
N GLY A 40 8.63 -10.47 2.42
CA GLY A 40 9.65 -9.56 2.94
C GLY A 40 9.31 -8.08 2.81
N ILE A 41 8.13 -7.72 2.30
CA ILE A 41 7.73 -6.33 2.05
C ILE A 41 7.03 -5.77 3.30
N SER A 42 7.59 -4.72 3.89
CA SER A 42 6.93 -3.96 4.95
C SER A 42 6.65 -2.52 4.52
N ILE A 43 5.39 -2.11 4.65
CA ILE A 43 4.97 -0.72 4.45
C ILE A 43 5.17 0.02 5.77
N ARG A 44 5.91 1.14 5.72
CA ARG A 44 6.21 1.97 6.89
C ARG A 44 5.37 3.22 6.94
N ASN A 45 5.20 3.89 5.80
CA ASN A 45 4.42 5.12 5.73
C ASN A 45 3.53 5.11 4.50
N TYR A 46 2.33 5.65 4.66
CA TYR A 46 1.39 5.92 3.60
C TYR A 46 0.78 7.29 3.81
N SER A 47 0.65 8.06 2.73
CA SER A 47 -0.07 9.33 2.74
C SER A 47 -0.77 9.53 1.40
N MET A 48 -1.93 10.19 1.43
CA MET A 48 -2.77 10.42 0.26
C MET A 48 -3.26 11.87 0.26
N LYS A 49 -3.31 12.48 -0.92
CA LYS A 49 -3.94 13.77 -1.17
C LYS A 49 -4.95 13.64 -2.31
N THR A 50 -6.09 14.30 -2.19
CA THR A 50 -7.17 14.25 -3.17
C THR A 50 -7.40 15.66 -3.73
N GLU A 51 -7.53 15.77 -5.04
CA GLU A 51 -7.80 17.01 -5.76
C GLU A 51 -9.01 16.80 -6.69
N ASP A 52 -10.05 17.62 -6.52
CA ASP A 52 -11.24 17.59 -7.37
C ASP A 52 -10.99 18.36 -8.67
N LEU A 53 -11.07 17.68 -9.81
CA LEU A 53 -10.86 18.29 -11.14
C LEU A 53 -12.17 18.83 -11.74
N THR A 54 -13.20 19.12 -10.95
CA THR A 54 -14.58 19.30 -11.43
C THR A 54 -14.88 20.59 -12.21
N ASN A 55 -13.90 21.42 -12.59
CA ASN A 55 -14.18 22.67 -13.32
C ASN A 55 -13.07 23.03 -14.31
N THR A 56 -13.11 22.55 -15.56
CA THR A 56 -12.35 23.21 -16.64
C THR A 56 -13.03 23.25 -18.01
N GLU A 57 -14.00 22.38 -18.34
CA GLU A 57 -14.59 22.42 -19.68
C GLU A 57 -16.11 22.59 -19.62
N LYS A 58 -16.57 23.81 -19.95
CA LYS A 58 -17.99 24.16 -20.17
C LYS A 58 -18.53 23.56 -21.48
N THR A 59 -18.22 22.31 -21.78
CA THR A 59 -18.85 21.55 -22.85
C THR A 59 -18.57 20.07 -22.60
N GLU A 60 -19.60 19.24 -22.71
CA GLU A 60 -19.66 17.81 -22.34
C GLU A 60 -20.05 17.55 -20.87
N LYS A 61 -20.95 16.58 -20.70
CA LYS A 61 -21.64 16.25 -19.44
C LYS A 61 -20.66 16.21 -18.28
N SER A 62 -21.00 16.85 -17.16
CA SER A 62 -20.14 17.07 -16.00
C SER A 62 -19.71 15.76 -15.32
N MET A 63 -18.73 15.07 -15.90
CA MET A 63 -18.11 13.90 -15.31
C MET A 63 -17.23 14.36 -14.15
N LYS A 64 -17.54 13.91 -12.94
CA LYS A 64 -16.67 14.14 -11.79
C LYS A 64 -15.40 13.30 -11.95
N LYS A 65 -14.27 13.99 -12.03
CA LYS A 65 -12.92 13.41 -12.07
C LYS A 65 -12.20 13.79 -10.78
N VAL A 66 -11.62 12.79 -10.12
CA VAL A 66 -10.87 12.97 -8.88
C VAL A 66 -9.45 12.49 -9.11
N LEU A 67 -8.48 13.35 -8.82
CA LEU A 67 -7.06 12.99 -8.87
C LEU A 67 -6.56 12.71 -7.45
N GLN A 68 -6.06 11.51 -7.23
CA GLN A 68 -5.46 11.11 -5.95
C GLN A 68 -3.95 10.96 -6.12
N ARG A 69 -3.18 11.66 -5.28
CA ARG A 69 -1.72 11.50 -5.19
C ARG A 69 -1.40 10.67 -3.97
N HIS A 70 -0.78 9.52 -4.17
CA HIS A 70 -0.37 8.60 -3.13
C HIS A 70 1.13 8.63 -2.98
N ARG A 71 1.60 8.56 -1.73
CA ARG A 71 3.00 8.33 -1.39
C ARG A 71 3.09 7.19 -0.40
N LEU A 72 3.91 6.20 -0.74
CA LEU A 72 4.12 4.97 0.03
C LEU A 72 5.62 4.80 0.25
N SER A 73 6.05 4.44 1.46
CA SER A 73 7.43 4.02 1.70
C SER A 73 7.51 2.79 2.57
N GLY A 74 8.56 2.02 2.37
CA GLY A 74 8.72 0.71 2.96
C GLY A 74 10.09 0.11 2.71
N ASN A 75 10.19 -1.19 3.00
CA ASN A 75 11.34 -1.99 2.62
C ASN A 75 10.91 -3.34 2.09
N CYS A 76 11.79 -3.97 1.32
CA CYS A 76 11.81 -5.39 1.05
C CYS A 76 13.13 -5.94 1.60
N HIS A 77 13.08 -6.64 2.73
CA HIS A 77 14.27 -7.00 3.52
C HIS A 77 15.19 -5.79 3.76
N MET A 78 16.41 -5.79 3.21
CA MET A 78 17.40 -4.72 3.37
C MET A 78 17.25 -3.57 2.36
N ILE A 79 16.35 -3.70 1.38
CA ILE A 79 16.17 -2.70 0.32
C ILE A 79 15.03 -1.77 0.70
N THR A 80 15.30 -0.47 0.83
CA THR A 80 14.26 0.54 1.07
C THR A 80 13.69 1.07 -0.24
N PHE A 81 12.41 1.44 -0.22
CA PHE A 81 11.74 2.05 -1.36
C PHE A 81 10.79 3.15 -0.91
N GLN A 82 10.58 4.11 -1.81
CA GLN A 82 9.53 5.10 -1.77
C GLN A 82 8.86 5.16 -3.15
N LEU A 83 7.55 5.22 -3.17
CA LEU A 83 6.72 5.25 -4.36
C LEU A 83 5.83 6.49 -4.28
N GLU A 84 5.72 7.22 -5.37
CA GLU A 84 4.70 8.23 -5.58
C GLU A 84 3.89 7.85 -6.81
N PHE A 85 2.57 7.78 -6.70
CA PHE A 85 1.71 7.45 -7.84
C PHE A 85 0.43 8.27 -7.82
N GLN A 86 -0.11 8.51 -9.02
CA GLN A 86 -1.33 9.27 -9.21
C GLN A 86 -2.43 8.35 -9.74
N ILE A 87 -3.60 8.36 -9.11
CA ILE A 87 -4.80 7.67 -9.58
C ILE A 87 -5.81 8.70 -10.06
N LEU A 88 -6.28 8.55 -11.29
CA LEU A 88 -7.43 9.29 -11.81
C LEU A 88 -8.67 8.40 -11.71
N GLU A 89 -9.63 8.80 -10.88
CA GLU A 89 -10.93 8.15 -10.74
C GLU A 89 -12.00 8.87 -11.55
N ILE A 90 -12.74 8.11 -12.36
CA ILE A 90 -13.85 8.62 -13.17
C ILE A 90 -15.15 8.01 -12.63
N GLN A 91 -15.95 8.85 -11.97
CA GLN A 91 -17.08 8.40 -11.15
C GLN A 91 -18.22 7.73 -11.97
N GLU A 92 -18.38 8.07 -13.25
CA GLU A 92 -19.43 7.47 -14.09
C GLU A 92 -19.17 5.99 -14.42
N ASN A 93 -17.92 5.55 -14.46
CA ASN A 93 -17.55 4.20 -14.89
C ASN A 93 -16.91 3.35 -13.78
N LEU A 94 -16.82 3.85 -12.54
CA LEU A 94 -16.01 3.26 -11.45
C LEU A 94 -14.60 2.87 -11.92
N SER A 95 -14.08 3.62 -12.89
CA SER A 95 -12.80 3.36 -13.53
C SER A 95 -11.73 4.15 -12.81
N SER A 96 -10.70 3.46 -12.34
CA SER A 96 -9.51 4.05 -11.73
C SER A 96 -8.29 3.63 -12.55
N VAL A 97 -7.47 4.60 -12.94
CA VAL A 97 -6.24 4.34 -13.70
C VAL A 97 -5.07 5.06 -13.07
N ILE A 98 -3.91 4.39 -13.00
CA ILE A 98 -2.66 5.02 -12.59
C ILE A 98 -2.18 5.90 -13.75
N THR A 99 -2.16 7.21 -13.54
CA THR A 99 -1.74 8.18 -14.55
C THR A 99 -0.25 8.49 -14.50
N ASP A 100 0.37 8.26 -13.35
CA ASP A 100 1.77 8.56 -13.08
C ASP A 100 2.30 7.62 -11.99
N LEU A 101 3.55 7.18 -12.12
CA LEU A 101 4.24 6.33 -11.16
C LEU A 101 5.72 6.72 -11.14
N ASN A 102 6.21 7.06 -9.97
CA ASN A 102 7.61 7.40 -9.69
C ASN A 102 8.10 6.56 -8.51
N ILE A 103 9.27 5.95 -8.67
CA ILE A 103 9.85 5.00 -7.73
C ILE A 103 11.25 5.47 -7.37
N ILE A 104 11.47 5.69 -6.09
CA ILE A 104 12.74 6.09 -5.51
C ILE A 104 13.23 4.94 -4.65
N MET A 105 14.43 4.46 -4.94
CA MET A 105 15.09 3.42 -4.14
C MET A 105 16.46 3.92 -3.69
N GLU A 106 16.92 3.43 -2.53
CA GLU A 106 18.29 3.68 -2.12
C GLU A 106 19.28 3.09 -3.14
N PRO A 107 20.40 3.77 -3.43
CA PRO A 107 21.44 3.20 -4.28
C PRO A 107 21.88 1.85 -3.72
N THR A 108 21.83 0.83 -4.56
CA THR A 108 22.33 -0.50 -4.21
C THR A 108 23.48 -0.89 -5.15
N GLU A 109 24.23 -1.92 -4.77
CA GLU A 109 25.25 -2.52 -5.62
C GLU A 109 24.65 -3.26 -6.84
N TYR A 110 23.32 -3.37 -6.91
CA TYR A 110 22.59 -4.11 -7.92
C TYR A 110 22.03 -3.19 -9.01
N SER A 111 22.75 -3.10 -10.13
CA SER A 111 22.32 -2.29 -11.28
C SER A 111 21.01 -2.83 -11.90
N GLU A 112 20.71 -4.12 -11.73
CA GLU A 112 19.50 -4.77 -12.24
C GLU A 112 18.21 -4.21 -11.61
N LEU A 113 18.29 -3.65 -10.39
CA LEU A 113 17.15 -2.97 -9.77
C LEU A 113 16.66 -1.80 -10.63
N SER A 114 17.59 -1.03 -11.21
CA SER A 114 17.25 0.16 -12.00
C SER A 114 16.45 -0.19 -13.27
N GLU A 115 16.75 -1.35 -13.88
CA GLU A 115 16.09 -1.79 -15.11
C GLU A 115 14.61 -2.08 -14.86
N PHE A 116 14.27 -2.87 -13.84
CA PHE A 116 12.86 -3.18 -13.59
C PHE A 116 12.10 -2.00 -12.98
N VAL A 117 12.77 -1.12 -12.23
CA VAL A 117 12.16 0.12 -11.73
C VAL A 117 11.71 0.97 -12.90
N SER A 118 12.61 1.23 -13.86
CA SER A 118 12.29 2.02 -15.05
C SER A 118 11.14 1.40 -15.86
N ARG A 119 11.15 0.06 -16.01
CA ARG A 119 10.05 -0.65 -16.70
C ARG A 119 8.72 -0.58 -15.95
N ALA A 120 8.75 -0.61 -14.61
CA ALA A 120 7.54 -0.49 -13.80
C ALA A 120 6.95 0.91 -13.89
N GLU A 121 7.78 1.96 -13.85
CA GLU A 121 7.38 3.35 -14.05
C GLU A 121 6.76 3.56 -15.44
N GLU A 122 7.43 3.10 -16.50
CA GLU A 122 6.95 3.21 -17.88
C GLU A 122 5.58 2.53 -18.07
N ARG A 123 5.40 1.34 -17.48
CA ARG A 123 4.16 0.58 -17.56
C ARG A 123 3.10 1.02 -16.55
N ARG A 124 3.48 1.85 -15.58
CA ARG A 124 2.64 2.25 -14.43
C ARG A 124 2.09 1.05 -13.66
N ASP A 125 2.91 0.00 -13.56
CA ASP A 125 2.52 -1.29 -13.02
C ASP A 125 3.15 -1.53 -11.64
N LEU A 126 2.41 -1.11 -10.59
CA LEU A 126 2.80 -1.33 -9.20
C LEU A 126 2.96 -2.82 -8.85
N LEU A 127 2.13 -3.68 -9.45
CA LEU A 127 2.18 -5.12 -9.18
C LEU A 127 3.47 -5.72 -9.74
N MET A 128 3.85 -5.32 -10.96
CA MET A 128 5.13 -5.69 -11.55
C MET A 128 6.30 -5.24 -10.69
N PHE A 129 6.28 -4.00 -10.16
CA PHE A 129 7.32 -3.52 -9.25
C PHE A 129 7.47 -4.42 -8.03
N PHE A 130 6.39 -4.63 -7.26
CA PHE A 130 6.48 -5.42 -6.01
C PHE A 130 6.85 -6.88 -6.27
N ARG A 131 6.33 -7.49 -7.34
CA ARG A 131 6.72 -8.86 -7.72
C ARG A 131 8.20 -8.94 -8.09
N SER A 132 8.69 -8.00 -8.90
CA SER A 132 10.09 -7.99 -9.32
C SER A 132 11.02 -7.79 -8.13
N LEU A 133 10.67 -6.87 -7.23
CA LEU A 133 11.43 -6.62 -6.00
C LEU A 133 11.48 -7.85 -5.08
N HIS A 134 10.33 -8.52 -4.88
CA HIS A 134 10.27 -9.75 -4.09
C HIS A 134 11.22 -10.83 -4.62
N PHE A 135 11.10 -11.17 -5.91
CA PHE A 135 11.94 -12.22 -6.51
C PHE A 135 13.41 -11.83 -6.55
N PHE A 136 13.70 -10.55 -6.79
CA PHE A 136 15.07 -10.04 -6.78
C PHE A 136 15.76 -10.28 -5.44
N VAL A 137 15.10 -9.90 -4.34
CA VAL A 137 15.65 -10.05 -3.00
C VAL A 137 15.77 -11.51 -2.60
N GLU A 138 14.76 -12.33 -2.90
CA GLU A 138 14.79 -13.78 -2.65
C GLU A 138 16.00 -14.43 -3.35
N TRP A 139 16.24 -14.05 -4.62
CA TRP A 139 17.37 -14.54 -5.40
C TRP A 139 18.73 -14.10 -4.82
N CYS A 140 18.85 -12.85 -4.36
CA CYS A 140 20.06 -12.38 -3.70
C CYS A 140 20.39 -13.20 -2.44
N GLU A 141 19.38 -13.56 -1.63
CA GLU A 141 19.60 -14.41 -0.47
C GLU A 141 20.09 -15.81 -0.83
N TYR A 142 19.48 -16.45 -1.84
CA TYR A 142 19.91 -17.78 -2.30
C TYR A 142 21.35 -17.76 -2.80
N ARG A 143 21.73 -16.74 -3.59
CA ARG A 143 23.10 -16.58 -4.06
C ARG A 143 24.07 -16.44 -2.89
N LYS A 144 23.76 -15.59 -1.92
CA LYS A 144 24.62 -15.39 -0.73
C LYS A 144 24.85 -16.70 0.03
N ARG A 145 23.77 -17.44 0.33
CA ARG A 145 23.87 -18.75 1.01
C ARG A 145 24.68 -19.75 0.19
N THR A 146 24.51 -19.76 -1.12
CA THR A 146 25.26 -20.64 -2.02
C THR A 146 26.75 -20.33 -1.97
N PHE A 147 27.15 -19.05 -2.10
CA PHE A 147 28.55 -18.64 -2.01
C PHE A 147 29.20 -18.98 -0.66
N GLU A 148 28.45 -18.87 0.44
CA GLU A 148 28.94 -19.26 1.78
C GLU A 148 29.23 -20.76 1.88
N HIS A 149 28.53 -21.63 1.14
CA HIS A 149 28.75 -23.07 1.15
C HIS A 149 29.95 -23.52 0.29
N PHE A 150 30.36 -22.72 -0.70
CA PHE A 150 31.44 -23.06 -1.63
C PHE A 150 32.77 -22.34 -1.31
N LYS A 151 32.88 -21.70 -0.14
CA LYS A 151 34.10 -21.03 0.34
C LYS A 151 34.82 -21.90 1.37
#